data_AF-A0A837APC5-F1
#
_entry.id   AF-A0A837APC5-F1
#
_cell.length_a   1.000
_cell.length_b   1.000
_cell.length_c   1.000
_cell.angle_alpha   90.00
_cell.angle_beta   90.00
_cell.angle_gamma   90.00
#
_symmetry.space_group_name_H-M   'P 1'
#
loop_
_entity.id
_entity.type
_entity.pdbx_description
1 polymer ?
#
loop_
_entity_poly.entity_id
_entity_poly.type
_entity_poly.pdbx_seq_one_letter_code
_entity_poly.pdbx_strand_id
1 'polypeptide(L)'
;MNHPNLLTALNQSGALRTLDLAFAHSLQRLAPDTDPQVLAAAALASLAVTSGHAGLDPARAAMLLDARDGPSPTFPDPADWQRTLAASRWVDQPQPEAPAAADCPLVLEHGLLYLRRYREYECRLALGLQRIAAQTPPAFDAPTLAPLFAQLFPNATPTPRVVDRTALPPGEGARRRAGEGTGLPEPSLQQEGTHPPEPSSQGSNQAPPHTQDRQAQAAALALRRALLLVTGGPGTGKTTTIARLLLLRIAQAHASNTPAPRIALAAPTGRDD
;
A
#
# COMPACT_ATOMS: atom_id res chain seq x y z
N MET A 1 16.96 21.78 -35.16
CA MET A 1 15.55 21.53 -34.79
C MET A 1 15.52 21.32 -33.28
N ASN A 2 15.08 22.31 -32.50
CA ASN A 2 14.93 22.16 -31.05
C ASN A 2 13.81 21.14 -30.82
N HIS A 3 14.15 20.00 -30.23
CA HIS A 3 13.14 19.06 -29.76
C HIS A 3 12.28 19.78 -28.71
N PRO A 4 10.94 19.67 -28.75
CA PRO A 4 10.10 20.25 -27.72
C PRO A 4 10.54 19.67 -26.36
N ASN A 5 10.74 20.55 -25.38
CA ASN A 5 11.01 20.09 -24.02
C ASN A 5 9.81 19.27 -23.50
N LEU A 6 10.05 18.36 -22.55
CA LEU A 6 9.05 17.40 -22.07
C LEU A 6 7.74 18.08 -21.65
N LEU A 7 7.81 19.22 -20.94
CA LEU A 7 6.62 19.96 -20.52
C LEU A 7 5.77 20.43 -21.71
N THR A 8 6.40 20.92 -22.79
CA THR A 8 5.68 21.35 -24.00
C THR A 8 4.99 20.17 -24.67
N ALA A 9 5.69 19.03 -24.77
CA ALA A 9 5.11 17.81 -25.36
C ALA A 9 3.92 17.30 -24.54
N LEU A 10 4.03 17.30 -23.20
CA LEU A 10 2.93 16.94 -22.30
C LEU A 10 1.72 17.90 -22.45
N ASN A 11 1.96 19.21 -22.57
CA ASN A 11 0.88 20.17 -22.79
C ASN A 11 0.18 19.95 -24.15
N GLN A 12 0.94 19.65 -25.21
CA GLN A 12 0.40 19.39 -26.54
C GLN A 12 -0.37 18.06 -26.63
N SER A 13 0.02 17.06 -25.82
CA SER A 13 -0.69 15.78 -25.71
C SER A 13 -2.10 15.94 -25.09
N GLY A 14 -2.31 16.97 -24.26
CA GLY A 14 -3.55 17.13 -23.50
C GLY A 14 -3.68 16.19 -22.30
N ALA A 15 -2.64 15.40 -22.00
CA ALA A 15 -2.63 14.50 -20.83
C ALA A 15 -2.60 15.24 -19.48
N LEU A 16 -2.18 16.50 -19.45
CA LEU A 16 -2.13 17.32 -18.25
C LEU A 16 -3.41 18.14 -18.08
N ARG A 17 -3.90 18.23 -16.85
CA ARG A 17 -5.04 19.09 -16.52
C ARG A 17 -4.57 20.51 -16.26
N THR A 18 -5.52 21.44 -16.25
CA THR A 18 -5.28 22.84 -15.93
C THR A 18 -4.53 23.05 -14.61
N LEU A 19 -4.84 22.24 -13.58
CA LEU A 19 -4.18 22.35 -12.28
C LEU A 19 -2.70 21.93 -12.34
N ASP A 20 -2.39 20.86 -13.10
CA ASP A 20 -1.02 20.34 -13.22
C ASP A 20 -0.12 21.35 -13.92
N LEU A 21 -0.64 21.98 -14.99
CA LEU A 21 0.03 23.06 -15.71
C LEU A 21 0.18 24.31 -14.84
N ALA A 22 -0.87 24.71 -14.12
CA ALA A 22 -0.82 25.88 -13.25
C ALA A 22 0.22 25.74 -12.13
N PHE A 23 0.42 24.51 -11.63
CA PHE A 23 1.47 24.22 -10.66
C PHE A 23 2.86 24.43 -11.26
N ALA A 24 3.16 23.81 -12.42
CA ALA A 24 4.43 24.00 -13.11
C ALA A 24 4.69 25.48 -13.47
N HIS A 25 3.69 26.18 -14.02
CA HIS A 25 3.80 27.61 -14.34
C HIS A 25 4.02 28.48 -13.11
N SER A 26 3.53 28.08 -11.93
CA SER A 26 3.78 28.80 -10.70
C SER A 26 5.24 28.68 -10.25
N LEU A 27 5.86 27.50 -10.39
CA LEU A 27 7.30 27.33 -10.14
C LEU A 27 8.13 28.16 -11.13
N GLN A 28 7.78 28.11 -12.42
CA GLN A 28 8.45 28.90 -13.45
C GLN A 28 8.34 30.41 -13.20
N ARG A 29 7.19 30.90 -12.72
CA ARG A 29 6.99 32.32 -12.41
C ARG A 29 7.83 32.77 -11.21
N LEU A 30 7.98 31.91 -10.21
CA LEU A 30 8.77 32.22 -9.01
C LEU A 30 10.29 32.12 -9.26
N ALA A 31 10.71 31.24 -10.18
CA ALA A 31 12.10 31.11 -10.61
C ALA A 31 12.14 30.89 -12.15
N PRO A 32 12.30 31.96 -12.96
CA PRO A 32 12.28 31.91 -14.42
C PRO A 32 13.37 31.04 -15.06
N ASP A 33 14.44 30.75 -14.32
CA ASP A 33 15.56 29.90 -14.70
C ASP A 33 15.36 28.40 -14.34
N THR A 34 14.19 28.03 -13.81
CA THR A 34 13.90 26.63 -13.46
C THR A 34 14.00 25.72 -14.68
N ASP A 35 14.73 24.61 -14.51
CA ASP A 35 14.92 23.60 -15.57
C ASP A 35 13.55 23.04 -16.05
N PRO A 36 13.29 23.00 -17.37
CA PRO A 36 12.07 22.42 -17.93
C PRO A 36 11.77 20.98 -17.50
N GLN A 37 12.78 20.17 -17.20
CA GLN A 37 12.62 18.81 -16.68
C GLN A 37 12.04 18.79 -15.27
N VAL A 38 12.39 19.78 -14.43
CA VAL A 38 11.82 19.95 -13.09
C VAL A 38 10.36 20.38 -13.20
N LEU A 39 10.04 21.30 -14.12
CA LEU A 39 8.68 21.75 -14.35
C LEU A 39 7.77 20.63 -14.87
N ALA A 40 8.28 19.82 -15.80
CA ALA A 40 7.57 18.63 -16.29
C ALA A 40 7.33 17.61 -15.16
N ALA A 41 8.35 17.35 -14.33
CA ALA A 41 8.20 16.45 -13.19
C ALA A 41 7.21 16.97 -12.15
N ALA A 42 7.16 18.28 -11.91
CA ALA A 42 6.19 18.91 -11.03
C ALA A 42 4.75 18.69 -11.51
N ALA A 43 4.49 18.91 -12.81
CA ALA A 43 3.19 18.66 -13.42
C ALA A 43 2.82 17.17 -13.33
N LEU A 44 3.75 16.27 -13.64
CA LEU A 44 3.54 14.83 -13.58
C LEU A 44 3.34 14.31 -12.15
N ALA A 45 4.00 14.89 -11.14
CA ALA A 45 3.76 14.56 -9.73
C ALA A 45 2.34 14.96 -9.30
N SER A 46 1.84 16.11 -9.79
CA SER A 46 0.45 16.53 -9.58
C SER A 46 -0.55 15.58 -10.26
N LEU A 47 -0.27 15.16 -11.49
CA LEU A 47 -1.07 14.16 -12.20
C LEU A 47 -1.08 12.81 -11.45
N ALA A 48 0.10 12.31 -11.06
CA ALA A 48 0.29 11.04 -10.37
C ALA A 48 -0.59 10.94 -9.11
N VAL A 49 -0.58 11.98 -8.27
CA VAL A 49 -1.39 12.06 -7.05
C VAL A 49 -2.88 11.87 -7.34
N THR A 50 -3.37 12.51 -8.38
CA THR A 50 -4.80 12.42 -8.71
C THR A 50 -5.20 11.15 -9.45
N SER A 51 -4.23 10.49 -10.07
CA SER A 51 -4.39 9.13 -10.59
C SER A 51 -4.30 8.07 -9.47
N GLY A 52 -4.14 8.48 -8.22
CA GLY A 52 -4.12 7.60 -7.05
C GLY A 52 -2.72 7.08 -6.66
N HIS A 53 -1.66 7.61 -7.26
CA HIS A 53 -0.28 7.28 -6.87
C HIS A 53 0.19 8.19 -5.74
N ALA A 54 1.04 7.67 -4.86
CA ALA A 54 1.66 8.44 -3.79
C ALA A 54 2.62 9.55 -4.31
N GLY A 55 3.33 9.24 -5.39
CA GLY A 55 4.30 10.12 -6.03
C GLY A 55 4.60 9.67 -7.46
N LEU A 56 5.42 10.46 -8.15
CA LEU A 56 5.93 10.18 -9.48
C LEU A 56 7.17 9.29 -9.39
N ASP A 57 7.16 8.18 -10.11
CA ASP A 57 8.35 7.37 -10.37
C ASP A 57 8.94 7.77 -11.74
N PRO A 58 10.12 8.41 -11.79
CA PRO A 58 10.75 8.82 -13.04
C PRO A 58 10.99 7.67 -14.03
N ALA A 59 11.25 6.44 -13.54
CA ALA A 59 11.44 5.26 -14.39
C ALA A 59 10.14 4.76 -15.03
N ARG A 60 8.99 5.19 -14.49
CA ARG A 60 7.66 4.69 -14.81
C ARG A 60 6.70 5.81 -15.25
N ALA A 61 7.22 7.02 -15.42
CA ALA A 61 6.47 8.23 -15.72
C ALA A 61 5.60 8.11 -16.98
N ALA A 62 6.08 7.39 -18.00
CA ALA A 62 5.35 7.18 -19.24
C ALA A 62 4.01 6.45 -19.05
N MET A 63 3.87 5.59 -18.03
CA MET A 63 2.61 4.86 -17.79
C MET A 63 1.52 5.72 -17.12
N LEU A 64 1.85 6.94 -16.68
CA LEU A 64 0.85 7.88 -16.19
C LEU A 64 0.01 8.46 -17.32
N LEU A 65 0.48 8.36 -18.56
CA LEU A 65 -0.16 8.92 -19.74
C LEU A 65 -1.02 7.84 -20.41
N ASP A 66 -2.21 8.20 -20.90
CA ASP A 66 -2.99 7.33 -21.77
C ASP A 66 -2.43 7.42 -23.20
N ALA A 67 -2.27 6.27 -23.86
CA ALA A 67 -1.83 6.21 -25.26
C ALA A 67 -2.82 6.90 -26.23
N ARG A 68 -4.03 7.21 -25.76
CA ARG A 68 -5.05 7.96 -26.51
C ARG A 68 -4.84 9.48 -26.47
N ASP A 69 -4.03 9.99 -25.55
CA ASP A 69 -3.77 11.43 -25.38
C ASP A 69 -2.72 11.94 -26.39
N GLY A 70 -2.70 11.40 -27.61
CA GLY A 70 -1.77 11.84 -28.66
C GLY A 70 -0.37 11.19 -28.59
N PRO A 71 0.64 11.80 -29.24
CA PRO A 71 1.95 11.18 -29.39
C PRO A 71 2.69 11.10 -28.05
N SER A 72 3.25 9.92 -27.74
CA SER A 72 4.00 9.71 -26.51
C SER A 72 5.25 10.60 -26.46
N PRO A 73 5.40 11.44 -25.43
CA PRO A 73 6.57 12.30 -25.30
C PRO A 73 7.82 11.47 -24.99
N THR A 74 8.98 11.99 -25.38
CA THR A 74 10.27 11.39 -25.01
C THR A 74 10.64 11.78 -23.59
N PHE A 75 10.82 10.78 -22.73
CA PHE A 75 11.26 10.98 -21.35
C PHE A 75 12.80 10.94 -21.26
N PRO A 76 13.41 11.70 -20.32
CA PRO A 76 14.83 11.57 -20.04
C PRO A 76 15.18 10.20 -19.43
N ASP A 77 16.47 9.87 -19.42
CA ASP A 77 16.94 8.73 -18.63
C ASP A 77 16.54 8.91 -17.16
N PRO A 78 16.00 7.88 -16.47
CA PRO A 78 15.49 8.02 -15.11
C PRO A 78 16.56 8.43 -14.08
N ALA A 79 17.80 7.97 -14.24
CA ALA A 79 18.87 8.29 -13.30
C ALA A 79 19.37 9.73 -13.52
N ASP A 80 19.47 10.15 -14.77
CA ASP A 80 19.82 11.54 -15.11
C ASP A 80 18.71 12.50 -14.67
N TRP A 81 17.45 12.13 -14.88
CA TRP A 81 16.32 12.95 -14.46
C TRP A 81 16.28 13.11 -12.93
N GLN A 82 16.47 12.02 -12.18
CA GLN A 82 16.57 12.09 -10.72
C GLN A 82 17.71 13.00 -10.27
N ARG A 83 18.87 12.97 -10.95
CA ARG A 83 19.99 13.87 -10.64
C ARG A 83 19.65 15.33 -10.89
N THR A 84 18.98 15.63 -12.02
CA THR A 84 18.46 16.98 -12.31
C THR A 84 17.46 17.44 -11.26
N LEU A 85 16.56 16.56 -10.84
CA LEU A 85 15.57 16.86 -9.79
C LEU A 85 16.24 17.12 -8.45
N ALA A 86 17.18 16.27 -8.04
CA ALA A 86 17.94 16.40 -6.80
C ALA A 86 18.75 17.69 -6.72
N ALA A 87 19.20 18.22 -7.85
CA ALA A 87 19.93 19.49 -7.93
C ALA A 87 19.01 20.73 -7.94
N SER A 88 17.69 20.55 -8.02
CA SER A 88 16.75 21.66 -8.12
C SER A 88 16.46 22.29 -6.76
N ARG A 89 16.40 23.62 -6.72
CA ARG A 89 15.96 24.39 -5.53
C ARG A 89 14.51 24.14 -5.10
N TRP A 90 13.71 23.48 -5.93
CA TRP A 90 12.30 23.17 -5.62
C TRP A 90 12.11 21.80 -4.97
N VAL A 91 13.19 21.01 -4.89
CA VAL A 91 13.16 19.61 -4.46
C VAL A 91 14.03 19.47 -3.22
N ASP A 92 13.42 19.00 -2.14
CA ASP A 92 14.15 18.63 -0.92
C ASP A 92 14.43 17.12 -0.90
N GLN A 93 15.46 16.72 -0.13
CA GLN A 93 15.85 15.34 0.10
C GLN A 93 16.01 15.10 1.62
N PRO A 94 14.89 15.16 2.38
CA PRO A 94 14.92 14.99 3.82
C PRO A 94 15.20 13.54 4.19
N GLN A 95 15.62 13.33 5.44
CA GLN A 95 15.63 11.99 6.02
C GLN A 95 14.18 11.44 6.14
N PRO A 96 13.95 10.11 6.13
CA PRO A 96 12.61 9.51 6.05
C PRO A 96 11.58 9.99 7.10
N GLU A 97 12.04 10.39 8.29
CA GLU A 97 11.18 10.88 9.38
C GLU A 97 11.30 12.39 9.63
N ALA A 98 12.24 13.06 8.97
CA ALA A 98 12.42 14.50 9.10
C ALA A 98 11.37 15.26 8.27
N PRO A 99 10.89 16.42 8.74
CA PRO A 99 10.06 17.29 7.91
C PRO A 99 10.86 17.81 6.72
N ALA A 100 10.21 17.90 5.56
CA ALA A 100 10.81 18.54 4.39
C ALA A 100 10.86 20.05 4.55
N ALA A 101 11.82 20.69 3.88
CA ALA A 101 11.94 22.13 3.77
C ALA A 101 10.66 22.78 3.25
N ALA A 102 10.18 23.83 3.95
CA ALA A 102 8.87 24.43 3.70
C ALA A 102 8.77 25.15 2.34
N ASP A 103 9.89 25.64 1.83
CA ASP A 103 10.08 26.33 0.55
C ASP A 103 10.24 25.37 -0.63
N CYS A 104 10.42 24.08 -0.38
CA CYS A 104 10.46 23.02 -1.39
C CYS A 104 9.08 22.37 -1.55
N PRO A 105 8.34 22.64 -2.63
CA PRO A 105 7.03 22.01 -2.86
C PRO A 105 7.15 20.52 -3.25
N LEU A 106 8.34 20.08 -3.66
CA LEU A 106 8.62 18.71 -4.07
C LEU A 106 9.63 18.05 -3.13
N VAL A 107 9.52 16.73 -2.99
CA VAL A 107 10.43 15.92 -2.16
C VAL A 107 10.88 14.71 -2.98
N LEU A 108 12.18 14.49 -3.10
CA LEU A 108 12.73 13.29 -3.73
C LEU A 108 13.18 12.31 -2.64
N GLU A 109 12.56 11.14 -2.61
CA GLU A 109 12.81 10.13 -1.60
C GLU A 109 12.71 8.73 -2.21
N HIS A 110 13.73 7.88 -2.00
CA HIS A 110 13.82 6.52 -2.57
C HIS A 110 13.60 6.45 -4.10
N GLY A 111 14.00 7.48 -4.83
CA GLY A 111 13.82 7.59 -6.29
C GLY A 111 12.42 8.01 -6.74
N LEU A 112 11.50 8.28 -5.81
CA LEU A 112 10.17 8.80 -6.08
C LEU A 112 10.10 10.29 -5.78
N LEU A 113 9.44 11.04 -6.67
CA LEU A 113 9.18 12.46 -6.51
C LEU A 113 7.76 12.67 -5.95
N TYR A 114 7.67 13.21 -4.75
CA TYR A 114 6.42 13.49 -4.06
C TYR A 114 6.08 14.97 -4.10
N LEU A 115 4.79 15.29 -4.06
CA LEU A 115 4.35 16.59 -3.56
C LEU A 115 4.54 16.62 -2.05
N ARG A 116 5.24 17.63 -1.51
CA ARG A 116 5.59 17.75 -0.08
C ARG A 116 4.41 17.45 0.85
N ARG A 117 3.24 18.05 0.55
CA ARG A 117 2.03 17.89 1.35
C ARG A 117 1.60 16.42 1.52
N TYR A 118 1.68 15.64 0.45
CA TYR A 118 1.27 14.23 0.45
C TYR A 118 2.31 13.36 1.15
N ARG A 119 3.60 13.62 0.92
CA ARG A 119 4.69 12.99 1.68
C ARG A 119 4.53 13.20 3.17
N GLU A 120 4.22 14.42 3.61
CA GLU A 120 3.97 14.69 5.03
C GLU A 120 2.74 13.98 5.59
N TYR A 121 1.66 13.79 4.79
CA TYR A 121 0.53 12.98 5.21
C TYR A 121 0.96 11.52 5.43
N GLU A 122 1.77 10.96 4.54
CA GLU A 122 2.30 9.60 4.68
C GLU A 122 3.19 9.45 5.91
N CYS A 123 4.12 10.38 6.15
CA CYS A 123 4.96 10.36 7.36
C CYS A 123 4.12 10.48 8.63
N ARG A 124 3.13 11.38 8.66
CA ARG A 124 2.22 11.52 9.80
C ARG A 124 1.40 10.24 10.04
N LEU A 125 0.93 9.60 8.97
CA LEU A 125 0.22 8.33 9.06
C LEU A 125 1.13 7.22 9.61
N ALA A 126 2.34 7.06 9.05
CA ALA A 126 3.31 6.06 9.47
C ALA A 126 3.67 6.23 10.95
N LEU A 127 4.06 7.44 11.37
CA LEU A 127 4.36 7.75 12.77
C LEU A 127 3.14 7.54 13.68
N GLY A 128 1.94 7.86 13.20
CA GLY A 128 0.69 7.59 13.90
C GLY A 128 0.47 6.10 14.15
N LEU A 129 0.61 5.28 13.11
CA LEU A 129 0.46 3.83 13.19
C LEU A 129 1.52 3.20 14.09
N GLN A 130 2.78 3.63 13.98
CA GLN A 130 3.86 3.19 14.87
C GLN A 130 3.56 3.53 16.33
N ARG A 131 3.09 4.75 16.61
CA ARG A 131 2.70 5.17 17.96
C ARG A 131 1.58 4.32 18.54
N ILE A 132 0.58 3.96 17.73
CA ILE A 132 -0.51 3.05 18.15
C ILE A 132 0.06 1.65 18.38
N ALA A 133 0.87 1.13 17.46
CA ALA A 133 1.44 -0.22 17.53
C ALA A 133 2.40 -0.40 18.72
N ALA A 134 3.09 0.66 19.16
CA ALA A 134 4.00 0.64 20.30
C ALA A 134 3.28 0.57 21.67
N GLN A 135 1.96 0.79 21.71
CA GLN A 135 1.20 0.65 22.96
C GLN A 135 1.19 -0.80 23.41
N THR A 136 1.47 -1.03 24.70
CA THR A 136 1.39 -2.38 25.29
C THR A 136 -0.05 -2.66 25.69
N PRO A 137 -0.72 -3.66 25.10
CA PRO A 137 -2.06 -4.04 25.52
C PRO A 137 -2.05 -4.54 26.96
N PRO A 138 -3.17 -4.41 27.69
CA PRO A 138 -3.27 -4.92 29.05
C PRO A 138 -2.94 -6.42 29.07
N ALA A 139 -2.15 -6.83 30.06
CA ALA A 139 -1.91 -8.24 30.31
C ALA A 139 -3.26 -8.94 30.57
N PHE A 140 -3.36 -10.20 30.17
CA PHE A 140 -4.54 -11.02 30.44
C PHE A 140 -4.14 -12.45 30.67
N ASP A 141 -4.95 -13.12 31.48
CA ASP A 141 -4.83 -14.55 31.71
C ASP A 141 -5.56 -15.33 30.61
N ALA A 142 -4.80 -16.00 29.75
CA ALA A 142 -5.36 -16.74 28.61
C ALA A 142 -6.32 -17.88 29.01
N PRO A 143 -6.03 -18.70 30.05
CA PRO A 143 -6.97 -19.67 30.60
C PRO A 143 -8.33 -19.08 30.95
N THR A 144 -8.38 -17.88 31.54
CA THR A 144 -9.64 -17.22 31.90
C THR A 144 -10.52 -16.90 30.68
N LEU A 145 -9.92 -16.56 29.53
CA LEU A 145 -10.67 -16.27 28.29
C LEU A 145 -10.91 -17.50 27.40
N ALA A 146 -10.22 -18.62 27.65
CA ALA A 146 -10.28 -19.81 26.81
C ALA A 146 -11.70 -20.38 26.61
N PRO A 147 -12.58 -20.46 27.65
CA PRO A 147 -13.95 -20.96 27.46
C PRO A 147 -14.77 -20.08 26.52
N LEU A 148 -14.69 -18.75 26.70
CA LEU A 148 -15.38 -17.80 25.83
C LEU A 148 -14.82 -17.84 24.40
N PHE A 149 -13.50 -17.93 24.26
CA PHE A 149 -12.86 -18.04 22.95
C PHE A 149 -13.34 -19.28 22.19
N ALA A 150 -13.41 -20.45 22.85
CA ALA A 150 -13.92 -21.69 22.26
C ALA A 150 -15.41 -21.59 21.86
N GLN A 151 -16.24 -20.89 22.66
CA GLN A 151 -17.65 -20.65 22.29
C GLN A 151 -17.79 -19.73 21.06
N LEU A 152 -16.94 -18.71 20.95
CA LEU A 152 -16.98 -17.77 19.82
C LEU A 152 -16.37 -18.37 18.54
N PHE A 153 -15.44 -19.31 18.68
CA PHE A 153 -14.75 -19.98 17.58
C PHE A 153 -14.77 -21.50 17.77
N PRO A 154 -15.94 -22.15 17.66
CA PRO A 154 -16.12 -23.59 17.97
C PRO A 154 -15.31 -24.51 17.05
N ASN A 155 -14.98 -24.03 15.86
CA ASN A 155 -14.26 -24.78 14.84
C ASN A 155 -12.75 -24.40 14.80
N ALA A 156 -12.26 -23.61 15.76
CA ALA A 156 -10.83 -23.31 15.85
C ALA A 156 -10.10 -24.50 16.47
N THR A 157 -9.11 -25.03 15.76
CA THR A 157 -8.26 -26.09 16.30
C THR A 157 -7.28 -25.48 17.29
N PRO A 158 -7.19 -25.94 18.55
CA PRO A 158 -6.18 -25.43 19.48
C PRO A 158 -4.79 -25.78 18.96
N THR A 159 -4.06 -24.80 18.44
CA THR A 159 -2.68 -25.00 17.98
C THR A 159 -1.76 -25.04 19.20
N PRO A 160 -1.04 -26.14 19.49
CA PRO A 160 0.02 -26.11 20.47
C PRO A 160 1.30 -25.67 19.75
N ARG A 161 1.75 -24.43 19.97
CA ARG A 161 3.19 -24.09 20.05
C ARG A 161 3.45 -22.60 20.27
N VAL A 162 4.49 -22.39 21.07
CA VAL A 162 5.21 -21.16 21.37
C VAL A 162 5.42 -20.34 20.10
N VAL A 163 4.65 -19.26 19.93
CA VAL A 163 4.99 -18.20 18.98
C VAL A 163 5.92 -17.27 19.73
N ASP A 164 7.18 -17.29 19.33
CA ASP A 164 8.21 -16.36 19.78
C ASP A 164 7.67 -14.92 19.71
N ARG A 165 7.82 -14.17 20.82
CA ARG A 165 7.21 -12.82 20.98
C ARG A 165 7.79 -11.79 19.99
N THR A 166 8.83 -12.15 19.26
CA THR A 166 9.60 -11.29 18.35
C THR A 166 9.37 -11.54 16.85
N ALA A 167 8.71 -12.63 16.45
CA ALA A 167 8.51 -12.91 15.02
C ALA A 167 7.11 -12.50 14.55
N LEU A 168 7.04 -11.50 13.67
CA LEU A 168 5.87 -11.28 12.82
C LEU A 168 5.72 -12.50 11.90
N PRO A 169 4.56 -13.18 11.81
CA PRO A 169 4.37 -14.17 10.76
C PRO A 169 4.57 -13.47 9.41
N PRO A 170 5.25 -14.11 8.43
CA PRO A 170 5.47 -13.48 7.14
C PRO A 170 4.12 -13.09 6.54
N GLY A 171 3.96 -11.79 6.25
CA GLY A 171 2.78 -11.31 5.55
C GLY A 171 2.79 -11.90 4.14
N GLU A 172 1.89 -12.83 3.87
CA GLU A 172 1.51 -13.20 2.49
C GLU A 172 0.77 -12.01 1.85
N GLY A 173 1.56 -11.00 1.47
CA GLY A 173 1.15 -9.79 0.78
C GLY A 173 2.28 -9.20 -0.08
N ALA A 174 3.52 -9.68 0.07
CA ALA A 174 4.62 -9.41 -0.84
C ALA A 174 4.37 -10.14 -2.18
N ARG A 175 3.47 -9.60 -3.01
CA ARG A 175 3.51 -9.88 -4.44
C ARG A 175 4.88 -9.47 -4.94
N ARG A 176 5.55 -10.46 -5.54
CA ARG A 176 6.89 -10.41 -6.11
C ARG A 176 7.11 -9.09 -6.86
N ARG A 177 8.24 -8.42 -6.55
CA ARG A 177 8.88 -7.49 -7.48
C ARG A 177 9.07 -8.23 -8.80
N ALA A 178 8.42 -7.74 -9.84
CA ALA A 178 8.80 -8.06 -11.21
C ALA A 178 9.98 -7.14 -11.58
N GLY A 179 11.04 -7.72 -12.12
CA GLY A 179 12.15 -7.01 -12.74
C GLY A 179 13.49 -7.24 -12.07
N GLU A 180 14.23 -8.25 -12.56
CA GLU A 180 15.59 -8.13 -13.11
C GLU A 180 16.29 -9.50 -13.11
N GLY A 181 16.91 -9.85 -14.25
CA GLY A 181 17.89 -10.95 -14.32
C GLY A 181 17.69 -11.97 -15.45
N THR A 182 17.90 -11.53 -16.69
CA THR A 182 18.74 -12.19 -17.72
C THR A 182 18.81 -13.73 -17.82
N GLY A 183 18.48 -14.25 -19.02
CA GLY A 183 19.07 -15.48 -19.54
C GLY A 183 18.13 -16.37 -20.36
N LEU A 184 18.00 -16.08 -21.65
CA LEU A 184 17.53 -17.07 -22.65
C LEU A 184 18.46 -18.30 -22.66
N PRO A 185 17.92 -19.50 -22.94
CA PRO A 185 18.00 -19.99 -24.32
C PRO A 185 16.69 -20.55 -24.89
N GLU A 186 16.65 -20.52 -26.22
CA GLU A 186 15.66 -20.98 -27.21
C GLU A 186 15.42 -22.52 -27.22
N PRO A 187 14.40 -23.01 -27.98
CA PRO A 187 13.63 -24.21 -27.70
C PRO A 187 14.19 -25.49 -28.35
N SER A 188 13.71 -26.65 -27.91
CA SER A 188 13.93 -27.92 -28.60
C SER A 188 12.61 -28.68 -28.75
N LEU A 189 12.20 -28.81 -30.01
CA LEU A 189 11.15 -29.70 -30.53
C LEU A 189 11.65 -31.15 -30.60
N GLN A 190 10.80 -32.10 -30.20
CA GLN A 190 10.64 -33.50 -30.68
C GLN A 190 9.53 -34.13 -29.80
N GLN A 191 8.27 -34.31 -30.26
CA GLN A 191 7.68 -35.52 -30.89
C GLN A 191 7.99 -36.82 -30.11
N GLU A 192 7.09 -37.71 -29.68
CA GLU A 192 5.80 -38.22 -30.20
C GLU A 192 5.12 -39.11 -29.12
N GLY A 193 3.80 -39.35 -29.23
CA GLY A 193 3.13 -40.57 -28.74
C GLY A 193 1.91 -40.37 -27.82
N THR A 194 0.65 -40.31 -28.30
CA THR A 194 -0.32 -41.41 -28.57
C THR A 194 -1.41 -41.57 -27.48
N HIS A 195 -2.65 -41.21 -27.88
CA HIS A 195 -4.00 -41.54 -27.38
C HIS A 195 -4.55 -41.05 -26.02
N PRO A 196 -5.82 -40.57 -25.98
CA PRO A 196 -6.50 -40.07 -24.77
C PRO A 196 -7.42 -41.13 -24.12
N PRO A 197 -7.77 -40.97 -22.83
CA PRO A 197 -9.03 -41.51 -22.31
C PRO A 197 -10.03 -40.41 -21.92
N GLU A 198 -11.29 -40.76 -22.11
CA GLU A 198 -12.52 -40.03 -21.87
C GLU A 198 -12.78 -39.54 -20.43
N PRO A 199 -13.76 -38.63 -20.21
CA PRO A 199 -13.92 -37.92 -18.96
C PRO A 199 -14.73 -38.73 -17.94
N SER A 200 -14.08 -39.19 -16.87
CA SER A 200 -14.78 -39.66 -15.68
C SER A 200 -15.29 -38.49 -14.84
N SER A 201 -16.61 -38.44 -14.74
CA SER A 201 -17.41 -37.62 -13.84
C SER A 201 -17.08 -37.87 -12.36
N GLN A 202 -17.48 -36.90 -11.52
CA GLN A 202 -17.44 -36.87 -10.04
C GLN A 202 -16.25 -36.12 -9.41
N GLY A 203 -16.18 -34.81 -9.63
CA GLY A 203 -15.54 -33.89 -8.71
C GLY A 203 -16.59 -33.21 -7.83
N SER A 204 -16.89 -33.81 -6.68
CA SER A 204 -17.58 -33.11 -5.61
C SER A 204 -16.75 -31.88 -5.25
N ASN A 205 -17.27 -30.68 -5.51
CA ASN A 205 -16.59 -29.43 -5.15
C ASN A 205 -16.71 -29.22 -3.63
N GLN A 206 -16.01 -30.06 -2.86
CA GLN A 206 -15.74 -29.84 -1.46
C GLN A 206 -14.86 -28.59 -1.36
N ALA A 207 -15.43 -27.51 -0.82
CA ALA A 207 -14.67 -26.34 -0.43
C ALA A 207 -13.55 -26.77 0.55
N PRO A 208 -12.32 -26.26 0.40
CA PRO A 208 -11.18 -26.75 1.19
C PRO A 208 -11.37 -26.45 2.69
N PRO A 209 -11.05 -27.40 3.60
CA PRO A 209 -11.33 -27.32 5.05
C PRO A 209 -10.36 -26.41 5.84
N HIS A 210 -9.80 -25.37 5.22
CA HIS A 210 -8.74 -24.54 5.81
C HIS A 210 -9.10 -23.06 6.04
N THR A 211 -10.33 -22.65 5.76
CA THR A 211 -10.80 -21.26 5.97
C THR A 211 -11.04 -20.89 7.42
N GLN A 212 -11.11 -21.87 8.33
CA GLN A 212 -11.74 -21.67 9.64
C GLN A 212 -10.82 -21.13 10.76
N ASP A 213 -9.49 -21.10 10.61
CA ASP A 213 -8.61 -20.62 11.71
C ASP A 213 -8.18 -19.14 11.59
N ARG A 214 -8.35 -18.50 10.43
CA ARG A 214 -7.89 -17.11 10.25
C ARG A 214 -8.66 -16.10 11.09
N GLN A 215 -9.97 -16.31 11.28
CA GLN A 215 -10.80 -15.44 12.11
C GLN A 215 -10.45 -15.58 13.60
N ALA A 216 -10.21 -16.81 14.05
CA ALA A 216 -9.77 -17.09 15.42
C ALA A 216 -8.36 -16.52 15.67
N GLN A 217 -7.44 -16.71 14.74
CA GLN A 217 -6.10 -16.11 14.78
C GLN A 217 -6.16 -14.57 14.84
N ALA A 218 -7.00 -13.93 14.03
CA ALA A 218 -7.21 -12.48 14.08
C ALA A 218 -7.72 -12.02 15.45
N ALA A 219 -8.68 -12.74 16.04
CA ALA A 219 -9.20 -12.45 17.37
C ALA A 219 -8.15 -12.66 18.48
N ALA A 220 -7.33 -13.70 18.40
CA ALA A 220 -6.23 -13.94 19.35
C ALA A 220 -5.14 -12.87 19.25
N LEU A 221 -4.78 -12.46 18.02
CA LEU A 221 -3.84 -11.35 17.79
C LEU A 221 -4.40 -10.02 18.30
N ALA A 222 -5.70 -9.79 18.14
CA ALA A 222 -6.34 -8.59 18.61
C ALA A 222 -6.24 -8.40 20.11
N LEU A 223 -6.17 -9.47 20.92
CA LEU A 223 -5.96 -9.38 22.37
C LEU A 223 -4.52 -8.96 22.75
N ARG A 224 -3.56 -9.22 21.85
CA ARG A 224 -2.12 -9.09 22.09
C ARG A 224 -1.46 -7.91 21.37
N ARG A 225 -2.18 -7.27 20.44
CA ARG A 225 -1.69 -6.13 19.66
C ARG A 225 -2.59 -4.90 19.88
N ALA A 226 -1.98 -3.73 19.93
CA ALA A 226 -2.70 -2.45 20.03
C ALA A 226 -3.21 -1.94 18.67
N LEU A 227 -2.57 -2.36 17.58
CA LEU A 227 -3.00 -2.11 16.22
C LEU A 227 -3.19 -3.45 15.49
N LEU A 228 -4.32 -3.62 14.82
CA LEU A 228 -4.61 -4.79 13.99
C LEU A 228 -5.31 -4.34 12.71
N LEU A 229 -4.80 -4.80 11.56
CA LEU A 229 -5.46 -4.67 10.26
C LEU A 229 -6.08 -6.01 9.89
N VAL A 230 -7.40 -6.05 9.71
CA VAL A 230 -8.12 -7.25 9.27
C VAL A 230 -8.55 -7.05 7.82
N THR A 231 -7.93 -7.80 6.91
CA THR A 231 -8.23 -7.77 5.48
C THR A 231 -9.04 -8.99 5.05
N GLY A 232 -9.96 -8.83 4.11
CA GLY A 232 -10.69 -9.95 3.51
C GLY A 232 -11.72 -9.48 2.49
N GLY A 233 -12.01 -10.32 1.49
CA GLY A 233 -13.02 -10.02 0.46
C GLY A 233 -14.45 -9.91 1.00
N PRO A 234 -15.42 -9.52 0.17
CA PRO A 234 -16.85 -9.56 0.53
C PRO A 234 -17.26 -10.95 1.03
N GLY A 235 -18.14 -11.02 2.03
CA GLY A 235 -18.65 -12.30 2.57
C GLY A 235 -17.68 -13.11 3.46
N THR A 236 -16.46 -12.65 3.71
CA THR A 236 -15.45 -13.39 4.53
C THR A 236 -15.68 -13.32 6.05
N GLY A 237 -16.83 -12.82 6.51
CA GLY A 237 -17.18 -12.77 7.94
C GLY A 237 -16.39 -11.76 8.78
N LYS A 238 -15.83 -10.70 8.17
CA LYS A 238 -15.09 -9.64 8.89
C LYS A 238 -15.92 -9.00 10.00
N THR A 239 -17.17 -8.63 9.70
CA THR A 239 -18.09 -8.02 10.67
C THR A 239 -18.31 -8.94 11.87
N THR A 240 -18.60 -10.22 11.63
CA THR A 240 -18.74 -11.23 12.69
C THR A 240 -17.45 -11.40 13.50
N THR A 241 -16.30 -11.36 12.83
CA THR A 241 -14.98 -11.46 13.49
C THR A 241 -14.72 -10.24 14.39
N ILE A 242 -15.03 -9.03 13.92
CA ILE A 242 -14.90 -7.79 14.69
C ILE A 242 -15.83 -7.82 15.91
N ALA A 243 -17.08 -8.26 15.76
CA ALA A 243 -18.01 -8.37 16.89
C ALA A 243 -17.48 -9.33 17.97
N ARG A 244 -16.97 -10.51 17.57
CA ARG A 244 -16.35 -11.49 18.50
C ARG A 244 -15.09 -10.94 19.18
N LEU A 245 -14.27 -10.19 18.44
CA LEU A 245 -13.08 -9.52 18.95
C LEU A 245 -13.44 -8.49 20.04
N LEU A 246 -14.45 -7.65 19.79
CA LEU A 246 -14.90 -6.65 20.77
C LEU A 246 -15.42 -7.33 22.05
N LEU A 247 -16.18 -8.43 21.92
CA LEU A 247 -16.64 -9.20 23.07
C LEU A 247 -15.47 -9.78 23.88
N LEU A 248 -14.45 -10.32 23.22
CA LEU A 248 -13.24 -10.80 23.89
C LEU A 248 -12.48 -9.69 24.62
N ARG A 249 -12.43 -8.48 24.06
CA ARG A 249 -11.82 -7.30 24.70
C ARG A 249 -12.59 -6.81 25.93
N ILE A 250 -13.92 -6.86 25.88
CA ILE A 250 -14.76 -6.56 27.06
C ILE A 250 -14.54 -7.61 28.14
N ALA A 251 -14.56 -8.90 27.77
CA ALA A 251 -14.30 -9.99 28.71
C ALA A 251 -12.90 -9.93 29.33
N GLN A 252 -11.88 -9.54 28.56
CA GLN A 252 -10.52 -9.30 29.05
C GLN A 252 -10.51 -8.24 30.16
N ALA A 253 -11.21 -7.11 29.95
CA ALA A 253 -11.26 -6.02 30.91
C ALA A 253 -11.93 -6.47 32.22
N HIS A 254 -13.05 -7.21 32.12
CA HIS A 254 -13.73 -7.80 33.27
C HIS A 254 -12.85 -8.79 34.04
N ALA A 255 -12.19 -9.72 33.34
CA ALA A 255 -11.30 -10.70 33.95
C ALA A 255 -10.12 -10.06 34.70
N SER A 256 -9.66 -8.91 34.21
CA SER A 256 -8.52 -8.16 34.79
C SER A 256 -8.96 -7.11 35.82
N ASN A 257 -10.27 -7.04 36.15
CA ASN A 257 -10.87 -6.02 37.02
C ASN A 257 -10.52 -4.58 36.62
N THR A 258 -10.46 -4.33 35.31
CA THR A 258 -10.20 -3.02 34.72
C THR A 258 -11.48 -2.43 34.12
N PRO A 259 -11.59 -1.10 33.98
CA PRO A 259 -12.75 -0.50 33.33
C PRO A 259 -12.96 -1.05 31.92
N ALA A 260 -14.23 -1.28 31.55
CA ALA A 260 -14.58 -1.72 30.20
C ALA A 260 -14.05 -0.72 29.15
N PRO A 261 -13.54 -1.21 28.00
CA PRO A 261 -12.99 -0.34 26.97
C PRO A 261 -14.09 0.54 26.38
N ARG A 262 -13.77 1.82 26.14
CA ARG A 262 -14.63 2.71 25.36
C ARG A 262 -14.45 2.37 23.88
N ILE A 263 -15.53 1.94 23.23
CA ILE A 263 -15.51 1.52 21.83
C ILE A 263 -16.16 2.62 20.98
N ALA A 264 -15.47 3.03 19.93
CA ALA A 264 -16.01 3.90 18.88
C ALA A 264 -15.90 3.17 17.54
N LEU A 265 -16.95 3.26 16.73
CA LEU A 265 -17.00 2.70 15.38
C LEU A 265 -17.04 3.85 14.37
N ALA A 266 -16.26 3.74 13.31
CA ALA A 266 -16.21 4.72 12.23
C ALA A 266 -16.13 4.01 10.88
N ALA A 267 -16.84 4.56 9.91
CA ALA A 267 -16.79 4.16 8.51
C ALA A 267 -16.40 5.38 7.66
N PRO A 268 -15.64 5.21 6.58
CA PRO A 268 -15.18 6.32 5.74
C PRO A 268 -16.33 7.03 4.99
N THR A 269 -17.45 6.35 4.80
CA THR A 269 -18.68 6.91 4.23
C THR A 269 -19.85 6.53 5.13
N GLY A 270 -20.82 7.42 5.32
CA GLY A 270 -22.00 7.23 6.19
C GLY A 270 -23.02 6.21 5.69
N ARG A 271 -22.57 5.18 4.95
CA ARG A 271 -23.41 4.15 4.37
C ARG A 271 -22.73 2.80 4.57
N ASP A 272 -22.82 2.31 5.78
CA ASP A 272 -22.86 0.89 6.05
C ASP A 272 -24.24 0.65 6.69
N ASP A 273 -25.08 -0.11 5.97
CA ASP A 273 -26.51 -0.42 6.17
C ASP A 273 -27.54 0.58 5.59
#